data_AF-X8DMI7-F1
#
_entry.id   AF-X8DMI7-F1
#
_cell.length_a   1.000
_cell.length_b   1.000
_cell.length_c   1.000
_cell.angle_alpha   90.00
_cell.angle_beta   90.00
_cell.angle_gamma   90.00
#
_symmetry.space_group_name_H-M   'P 1'
#
loop_
_entity.id
_entity.type
_entity.pdbx_description
1 polymer ?
#
loop_
_entity_poly.entity_id
_entity_poly.type
_entity_poly.pdbx_seq_one_letter_code
_entity_poly.pdbx_strand_id
1 'polypeptide(L)'
;MTIQGTLFVQQRDQSDTNIKWQCWGDAETRLDLIFSEWVSFDEMAEVPAFQRIKQIVRVNGMYGLGPEYGDLPQMLGGKGYHIAFIHPRFEGHEIPPPMEQIPTS
;
A
#
# COMPACT_ATOMS: atom_id res chain seq x y z
N MET A 1 8.21 -20.22 -0.05
CA MET A 1 8.95 -19.32 0.85
C MET A 1 8.15 -18.04 0.94
N THR A 2 7.69 -17.65 2.13
CA THR A 2 6.92 -16.40 2.35
C THR A 2 7.90 -15.27 2.69
N ILE A 3 7.65 -14.05 2.24
CA ILE A 3 8.42 -12.86 2.60
C ILE A 3 7.76 -12.21 3.81
N GLN A 4 8.55 -11.85 4.82
CA GLN A 4 8.07 -11.29 6.09
C GLN A 4 8.53 -9.84 6.29
N GLY A 5 7.80 -9.11 7.14
CA GLY A 5 8.14 -7.77 7.60
C GLY A 5 7.29 -6.64 7.02
N THR A 6 7.55 -5.43 7.55
CA THR A 6 6.87 -4.19 7.17
C THR A 6 7.51 -3.57 5.93
N LEU A 7 6.66 -3.09 5.03
CA LEU A 7 7.05 -2.33 3.85
C LEU A 7 6.57 -0.89 3.99
N PHE A 8 7.43 0.04 3.60
CA PHE A 8 7.03 1.40 3.26
C PHE A 8 7.81 1.84 2.03
N VAL A 9 7.12 2.20 0.97
CA VAL A 9 7.73 2.64 -0.27
C VAL A 9 6.83 3.66 -0.97
N GLN A 10 7.46 4.68 -1.54
CA GLN A 10 6.76 5.83 -2.08
C GLN A 10 7.50 6.39 -3.28
N GLN A 11 6.75 6.91 -4.25
CA GLN A 11 7.27 7.82 -5.25
C GLN A 11 6.53 9.15 -5.17
N ARG A 12 7.29 10.25 -5.14
CA ARG A 12 6.78 11.62 -5.21
C ARG A 12 6.96 12.20 -6.61
N ASP A 13 6.31 13.32 -6.87
CA ASP A 13 6.54 14.11 -8.08
C ASP A 13 7.94 14.76 -8.09
N GLN A 14 8.29 15.43 -9.19
CA GLN A 14 9.60 16.08 -9.35
C GLN A 14 9.84 17.22 -8.34
N SER A 15 8.77 17.78 -7.78
CA SER A 15 8.82 18.86 -6.81
C SER A 15 8.86 18.38 -5.36
N ASP A 16 8.92 17.05 -5.15
CA ASP A 16 8.83 16.37 -3.85
C ASP A 16 7.58 16.73 -3.02
N THR A 17 6.57 17.32 -3.65
CA THR A 17 5.40 17.88 -2.97
C THR A 17 4.27 16.87 -2.92
N ASN A 18 3.93 16.28 -4.06
CA ASN A 18 2.77 15.39 -4.16
C ASN A 18 3.19 13.93 -4.28
N ILE A 19 2.35 13.04 -3.75
CA ILE A 19 2.53 11.60 -3.84
C ILE A 19 2.01 11.11 -5.19
N LYS A 20 2.87 10.45 -5.98
CA LYS A 20 2.45 9.76 -7.21
C LYS A 20 1.81 8.42 -6.87
N TRP A 21 2.51 7.63 -6.06
CA TRP A 21 1.99 6.39 -5.49
C TRP A 21 2.75 6.06 -4.22
N GLN A 22 2.14 5.22 -3.39
CA GLN A 22 2.68 4.79 -2.12
C GLN A 22 2.17 3.40 -1.80
N CYS A 23 3.03 2.56 -1.25
CA CYS A 23 2.66 1.26 -0.73
C CYS A 23 3.21 1.10 0.69
N TRP A 24 2.36 0.67 1.61
CA TRP A 24 2.77 0.42 2.99
C TRP A 24 2.01 -0.75 3.59
N GLY A 25 2.50 -1.25 4.72
CA GLY A 25 1.82 -2.28 5.51
C GLY A 25 2.76 -3.41 5.84
N ASP A 26 2.18 -4.56 6.16
CA ASP A 26 2.90 -5.74 6.61
C ASP A 26 2.62 -6.92 5.67
N ALA A 27 3.70 -7.57 5.22
CA ALA A 27 3.63 -8.62 4.21
C ALA A 27 2.92 -9.90 4.70
N GLU A 28 2.73 -10.06 6.01
CA GLU A 28 2.09 -11.21 6.64
C GLU A 28 0.59 -10.97 6.91
N THR A 29 0.13 -9.72 6.80
CA THR A 29 -1.26 -9.33 7.06
C THR A 29 -1.89 -8.59 5.88
N ARG A 30 -1.48 -7.35 5.61
CA ARG A 30 -2.05 -6.46 4.62
C ARG A 30 -1.03 -5.46 4.08
N LEU A 31 -1.03 -5.27 2.76
CA LEU A 31 -0.37 -4.17 2.08
C LEU A 31 -1.40 -3.25 1.45
N ASP A 32 -1.25 -1.95 1.62
CA ASP A 32 -2.08 -0.91 1.04
C ASP A 32 -1.30 -0.17 -0.04
N LEU A 33 -1.83 -0.14 -1.26
CA LEU A 33 -1.29 0.60 -2.38
C LEU A 33 -2.25 1.73 -2.74
N ILE A 34 -1.77 2.98 -2.72
CA ILE A 34 -2.48 4.11 -3.32
C ILE A 34 -1.70 4.65 -4.52
N PHE A 35 -2.39 5.08 -5.55
CA PHE A 35 -1.77 5.72 -6.71
C PHE A 35 -2.71 6.78 -7.30
N SER A 36 -2.12 7.86 -7.80
CA SER A 36 -2.85 8.99 -8.36
C SER A 36 -3.48 8.61 -9.69
N GLU A 37 -4.67 9.17 -10.00
CA GLU A 37 -5.33 8.99 -11.30
C GLU A 37 -4.50 9.54 -12.47
N TRP A 38 -3.54 10.42 -12.18
CA TRP A 38 -2.64 11.06 -13.15
C TRP A 38 -1.38 10.24 -13.43
N VAL A 39 -1.22 9.09 -12.76
CA VAL A 39 -0.09 8.18 -12.96
C VAL A 39 -0.57 6.98 -13.76
N SER A 40 0.08 6.71 -14.89
CA SER A 40 -0.19 5.49 -15.64
C SER A 40 0.26 4.28 -14.85
N PHE A 41 -0.58 3.24 -14.81
CA PHE A 41 -0.21 1.97 -14.20
C PHE A 41 1.02 1.36 -14.88
N ASP A 42 1.19 1.56 -16.20
CA ASP A 42 2.34 1.06 -16.95
C ASP A 42 3.64 1.73 -16.48
N GLU A 43 3.61 3.05 -16.28
CA GLU A 43 4.75 3.80 -15.74
C GLU A 43 5.13 3.31 -14.34
N MET A 44 4.13 3.13 -13.46
CA MET A 44 4.34 2.60 -12.12
C MET A 44 4.87 1.15 -12.17
N ALA A 45 4.36 0.34 -13.10
CA ALA A 45 4.74 -1.05 -13.26
C ALA A 45 6.22 -1.22 -13.60
N GLU A 46 6.85 -0.27 -14.28
CA GLU A 46 8.27 -0.33 -14.64
C GLU A 46 9.22 0.01 -13.48
N VAL A 47 8.72 0.60 -12.39
CA VAL A 47 9.56 1.02 -11.26
C VAL A 47 10.08 -0.22 -10.50
N PRO A 48 11.40 -0.35 -10.24
CA PRO A 48 11.97 -1.50 -9.53
C PRO A 48 11.33 -1.76 -8.16
N ALA A 49 11.03 -0.68 -7.43
CA ALA A 49 10.32 -0.75 -6.15
C ALA A 49 8.92 -1.38 -6.29
N PHE A 50 8.18 -1.01 -7.34
CA PHE A 50 6.86 -1.57 -7.58
C PHE A 50 6.91 -3.03 -8.04
N GLN A 51 7.91 -3.39 -8.85
CA GLN A 51 8.17 -4.79 -9.21
C GLN A 51 8.44 -5.65 -7.96
N ARG A 52 9.13 -5.10 -6.95
CA ARG A 52 9.31 -5.79 -5.66
C ARG A 52 7.98 -5.99 -4.91
N ILE A 53 7.07 -5.02 -4.92
CA ILE A 53 5.72 -5.18 -4.35
C ILE A 53 4.98 -6.32 -5.06
N LYS A 54 4.96 -6.32 -6.40
CA LYS A 54 4.32 -7.39 -7.19
C LYS A 54 4.90 -8.77 -6.85
N GLN A 55 6.22 -8.85 -6.66
CA GLN A 55 6.87 -10.08 -6.24
C GLN A 55 6.40 -10.50 -4.84
N ILE A 56 6.30 -9.59 -3.86
CA ILE A 56 5.83 -9.89 -2.51
C ILE A 56 4.40 -10.42 -2.54
N VAL A 57 3.48 -9.68 -3.18
CA VAL A 57 2.07 -10.07 -3.34
C VAL A 57 1.96 -11.47 -3.94
N ARG A 58 2.72 -11.75 -5.02
CA ARG A 58 2.73 -13.06 -5.68
C ARG A 58 3.29 -14.17 -4.80
N VAL A 59 4.45 -13.94 -4.17
CA VAL A 59 5.15 -14.95 -3.37
C VAL A 59 4.37 -15.31 -2.11
N ASN A 60 3.68 -14.34 -1.52
CA ASN A 60 2.84 -14.53 -0.34
C ASN A 60 1.42 -14.99 -0.68
N GLY A 61 1.07 -15.09 -1.96
CA GLY A 61 -0.26 -15.49 -2.41
C GLY A 61 -1.37 -14.55 -1.94
N MET A 62 -1.06 -13.26 -1.83
CA MET A 62 -2.02 -12.25 -1.37
C MET A 62 -3.09 -12.00 -2.43
N TYR A 63 -4.33 -11.78 -2.01
CA TYR A 63 -5.43 -11.41 -2.90
C TYR A 63 -5.70 -9.91 -2.83
N GLY A 64 -6.09 -9.30 -3.95
CA GLY A 64 -6.36 -7.86 -4.05
C GLY A 64 -7.85 -7.53 -3.88
N LEU A 65 -8.12 -6.41 -3.20
CA LEU A 65 -9.43 -5.76 -3.11
C LEU A 65 -9.32 -4.32 -3.67
N GLY A 66 -10.32 -3.89 -4.43
CA GLY A 66 -10.31 -2.62 -5.16
C GLY A 66 -10.06 -2.80 -6.68
N PRO A 67 -9.65 -1.75 -7.41
CA PRO A 67 -9.32 -0.42 -6.92
C PRO A 67 -10.56 0.37 -6.50
N GLU A 68 -10.49 1.01 -5.33
CA GLU A 68 -11.49 1.97 -4.87
C GLU A 68 -11.01 3.40 -5.13
N TYR A 69 -11.86 4.24 -5.71
CA TYR A 69 -11.54 5.63 -6.01
C TYR A 69 -11.86 6.54 -4.81
N GLY A 70 -11.02 7.53 -4.56
CA GLY A 70 -11.27 8.50 -3.49
C GLY A 70 -10.53 9.83 -3.66
N ASP A 71 -11.03 10.83 -2.93
CA ASP A 71 -10.37 12.12 -2.76
C ASP A 71 -9.23 11.96 -1.74
N LEU A 72 -8.00 12.15 -2.20
CA LEU A 72 -6.77 11.97 -1.43
C LEU A 72 -5.90 13.22 -1.64
N PRO A 73 -6.07 14.28 -0.82
CA PRO A 73 -5.43 15.59 -1.04
C PRO A 73 -3.90 15.56 -1.18
N GLN A 74 -3.25 14.58 -0.56
CA GLN A 74 -1.81 14.36 -0.62
C GLN A 74 -1.32 13.75 -1.95
N MET A 75 -2.23 13.17 -2.73
CA MET A 75 -1.90 12.57 -4.03
C MET A 75 -1.77 13.64 -5.10
N LEU A 76 -0.97 13.37 -6.11
CA LEU A 76 -0.90 14.20 -7.32
C LEU A 76 -2.31 14.38 -7.90
N GLY A 77 -2.75 15.63 -8.04
CA GLY A 77 -4.10 15.96 -8.51
C GLY A 77 -5.22 15.78 -7.48
N GLY A 78 -4.89 15.46 -6.22
CA GLY A 78 -5.83 15.37 -5.10
C GLY A 78 -6.78 14.16 -5.13
N LYS A 79 -6.57 13.22 -6.08
CA LYS A 79 -7.44 12.06 -6.30
C LYS A 79 -6.62 10.84 -6.67
N GLY A 80 -7.16 9.67 -6.35
CA GLY A 80 -6.47 8.43 -6.67
C GLY A 80 -7.28 7.19 -6.40
N TYR A 81 -6.60 6.06 -6.54
CA TYR A 81 -7.12 4.73 -6.34
C TYR A 81 -6.41 4.08 -5.16
N HIS A 82 -7.13 3.25 -4.43
CA HIS A 82 -6.62 2.41 -3.35
C HIS A 82 -6.87 0.93 -3.65
N ILE A 83 -5.84 0.12 -3.45
CA ILE A 83 -5.91 -1.34 -3.54
C ILE A 83 -5.35 -1.90 -2.23
N ALA A 84 -6.09 -2.80 -1.60
CA ALA A 84 -5.61 -3.57 -0.45
C ALA A 84 -5.24 -4.99 -0.90
N PHE A 85 -4.01 -5.41 -0.62
CA PHE A 85 -3.57 -6.80 -0.77
C PHE A 85 -3.62 -7.48 0.59
N ILE A 86 -4.38 -8.56 0.72
CA ILE A 86 -4.60 -9.27 1.98
C ILE A 86 -3.92 -10.63 1.94
N HIS A 87 -3.15 -10.95 2.97
CA HIS A 87 -2.50 -12.24 3.11
C HIS A 87 -3.55 -13.33 3.37
N PRO A 88 -3.49 -14.51 2.73
CA PRO A 88 -4.52 -15.54 2.87
C PRO A 88 -4.61 -16.15 4.28
N ARG A 89 -3.54 -16.02 5.08
CA ARG A 89 -3.53 -16.41 6.50
C ARG A 89 -4.02 -15.32 7.44
N PHE A 90 -4.36 -14.14 6.93
CA PHE A 90 -5.00 -13.10 7.72
C PHE A 90 -6.45 -13.53 7.98
N GLU A 91 -6.61 -14.34 9.01
CA GLU A 91 -7.87 -14.46 9.73
C GLU A 91 -8.01 -13.12 10.47
N GLY A 92 -9.06 -12.34 10.16
CA GLY A 92 -9.32 -11.03 10.78
C GLY A 92 -9.65 -11.17 12.27
N HIS A 93 -8.71 -11.70 13.04
CA HIS A 93 -8.83 -11.98 14.45
C HIS A 93 -9.22 -10.71 15.19
N GLU A 94 -10.08 -10.93 16.19
CA GLU A 94 -10.76 -9.99 17.08
C GLU A 94 -10.14 -8.61 17.13
N ILE A 95 -11.01 -7.59 17.02
CA ILE A 95 -10.71 -6.19 17.34
C ILE A 95 -9.75 -6.19 18.52
N PRO A 96 -8.47 -5.80 18.32
CA PRO A 96 -7.51 -5.81 19.42
C PRO A 96 -8.13 -4.99 20.55
N PRO A 97 -8.03 -5.44 21.81
CA PRO A 97 -8.51 -4.66 22.93
C PRO A 97 -7.96 -3.23 22.78
N PRO A 98 -8.76 -2.20 23.11
CA PRO A 98 -8.37 -0.81 22.91
C PRO A 98 -6.92 -0.65 23.38
N MET A 99 -6.02 -0.27 22.47
CA MET A 99 -4.62 -0.09 22.84
C MET A 99 -4.62 0.87 24.03
N GLU A 100 -4.17 0.37 25.19
CA GLU A 100 -3.91 1.23 26.33
C GLU A 100 -3.05 2.39 25.82
N GLN A 101 -3.53 3.59 26.09
CA GLN A 101 -3.07 4.86 25.53
C GLN A 101 -1.55 4.85 25.37
N ILE A 102 -1.08 4.98 24.13
CA ILE A 102 0.33 5.24 23.84
C ILE A 102 0.74 6.41 24.74
N PRO A 103 1.74 6.26 25.63
CA PRO A 103 2.14 7.34 26.52
C PRO A 103 2.53 8.55 25.68
N THR A 104 1.74 9.62 25.80
CA THR A 104 2.11 10.95 25.31
C THR A 104 3.01 11.59 26.37
N SER A 105 4.21 11.02 26.55
CA SER A 105 5.27 11.62 27.36
C SER A 105 6.44 11.98 26.46
#